data_AF-A0A849T929-F1
#
_entry.id   AF-A0A849T929-F1
#
_cell.length_a   1.000
_cell.length_b   1.000
_cell.length_c   1.000
_cell.angle_alpha   90.00
_cell.angle_beta   90.00
_cell.angle_gamma   90.00
#
_symmetry.space_group_name_H-M   'P 1'
#
loop_
_entity.id
_entity.type
_entity.pdbx_description
1 polymer ?
#
loop_
_entity_poly.entity_id
_entity_poly.type
_entity_poly.pdbx_seq_one_letter_code
_entity_poly.pdbx_strand_id
1 'polypeptide(L)'
;MSIDYGTKVIGTAFYCPGPDPFPYVGEKIIYKSDQDAILSLKKIIENEGIDLVVLGVPYYLDGKESINTQKIKSFGKVFQASCPEVLFFEQDETLTTKEAEDRMKNSPQYNFKVDPTKIDCLSAMIILEDFIRN
;
A
#
# COMPACT_ATOMS: atom_id res chain seq x y z
N MET A 1 8.70 2.34 -0.15
CA MET A 1 7.36 2.36 0.50
C MET A 1 6.36 1.68 -0.42
N SER A 2 5.36 0.98 0.11
CA SER A 2 4.17 0.58 -0.64
C SER A 2 2.91 1.23 -0.09
N ILE A 3 1.86 1.25 -0.91
CA ILE A 3 0.57 1.84 -0.60
C ILE A 3 -0.53 0.86 -1.00
N ASP A 4 -1.42 0.57 -0.05
CA ASP A 4 -2.72 -0.06 -0.30
C ASP A 4 -3.80 1.03 -0.31
N TYR A 5 -4.37 1.31 -1.48
CA TYR A 5 -5.33 2.40 -1.65
C TYR A 5 -6.76 1.92 -1.38
N GLY A 6 -7.32 2.37 -0.24
CA GLY A 6 -8.74 2.24 0.06
C GLY A 6 -9.47 3.58 0.11
N THR A 7 -10.76 3.56 -0.20
CA THR A 7 -11.63 4.75 -0.17
C THR A 7 -12.05 5.19 1.25
N LYS A 8 -11.58 4.49 2.28
CA LYS A 8 -11.78 4.82 3.70
C LYS A 8 -10.45 5.00 4.43
N VAL A 9 -9.51 4.13 4.10
CA VAL A 9 -8.19 4.04 4.71
C VAL A 9 -7.20 3.75 3.61
N ILE A 10 -6.04 4.39 3.67
CA ILE A 10 -4.88 4.04 2.88
C ILE A 10 -3.85 3.43 3.83
N GLY A 11 -3.48 2.18 3.56
CA GLY A 11 -2.41 1.49 4.27
C GLY A 11 -1.07 1.82 3.65
N THR A 12 -0.03 1.94 4.47
CA THR A 12 1.35 2.08 3.98
C THR A 12 2.25 1.03 4.60
N ALA A 13 3.35 0.71 3.93
CA ALA A 13 4.44 -0.09 4.47
C ALA A 13 5.80 0.39 3.99
N PHE A 14 6.82 0.12 4.79
CA PHE A 14 8.17 0.64 4.60
C PHE A 14 9.19 -0.48 4.55
N TYR A 15 10.29 -0.20 3.86
CA TYR A 15 11.45 -1.06 3.76
C TYR A 15 12.64 -0.26 3.23
N CYS A 16 13.74 -0.27 3.96
CA CYS A 16 15.04 0.28 3.56
C CYS A 16 16.07 -0.86 3.45
N PRO A 17 16.58 -1.17 2.24
CA PRO A 17 17.60 -2.21 2.07
C PRO A 17 18.86 -1.92 2.90
N GLY A 18 19.21 -2.84 3.80
CA GLY A 18 20.39 -2.74 4.67
C GLY A 18 20.00 -2.50 6.13
N PRO A 19 19.43 -1.33 6.49
CA PRO A 19 18.97 -1.07 7.85
C PRO A 19 17.84 -1.99 8.31
N ASP A 20 16.89 -2.28 7.41
CA ASP A 20 15.72 -3.09 7.75
C ASP A 20 15.93 -4.55 7.35
N PRO A 21 15.66 -5.50 8.26
CA PRO A 21 15.77 -6.92 7.93
C PRO A 21 14.60 -7.41 7.05
N PHE A 22 13.43 -6.79 7.19
CA PHE A 22 12.20 -7.14 6.47
C PHE A 22 11.29 -5.90 6.31
N PRO A 23 10.36 -5.89 5.35
CA PRO A 23 9.31 -4.88 5.30
C PRO A 23 8.47 -4.84 6.59
N TYR A 24 7.99 -3.65 6.95
CA TYR A 24 7.15 -3.47 8.13
C TYR A 24 5.97 -2.54 7.86
N VAL A 25 4.92 -2.70 8.67
CA VAL A 25 3.70 -1.90 8.57
C VAL A 25 3.99 -0.43 8.87
N GLY A 26 3.47 0.45 8.02
CA GLY A 26 3.64 1.89 8.12
C GLY A 26 2.43 2.61 8.72
N GLU A 27 2.35 3.89 8.42
CA GLU A 27 1.26 4.74 8.86
C GLU A 27 -0.06 4.40 8.16
N LYS A 28 -1.15 4.58 8.91
CA LYS A 28 -2.52 4.48 8.41
C LYS A 28 -3.06 5.87 8.13
N ILE A 29 -3.44 6.14 6.88
CA ILE A 29 -4.02 7.42 6.48
C ILE A 29 -5.53 7.28 6.37
N ILE A 30 -6.28 8.12 7.09
CA ILE A 30 -7.73 8.18 6.94
C ILE A 30 -8.06 8.95 5.67
N TYR A 31 -8.71 8.27 4.71
CA TYR A 31 -9.06 8.88 3.44
C TYR A 31 -10.18 9.92 3.63
N LYS A 32 -9.92 11.14 3.18
CA LYS A 32 -10.89 12.25 3.16
C LYS A 32 -11.14 12.72 1.72
N SER A 33 -10.04 12.91 0.98
CA SER A 33 -10.01 13.28 -0.43
C SER A 33 -8.67 12.85 -1.04
N ASP A 34 -8.61 12.75 -2.36
CA ASP A 34 -7.35 12.47 -3.08
C ASP A 34 -6.27 13.51 -2.75
N GLN A 35 -6.67 14.79 -2.64
CA GLN A 35 -5.75 15.88 -2.33
C GLN A 35 -5.15 15.74 -0.91
N ASP A 36 -5.99 15.45 0.09
CA ASP A 36 -5.52 15.24 1.46
C ASP A 36 -4.65 14.00 1.59
N ALA A 37 -5.00 12.93 0.87
CA ALA A 37 -4.21 11.70 0.82
C ALA A 37 -2.83 11.96 0.22
N ILE A 38 -2.76 12.65 -0.93
CA ILE A 38 -1.49 13.03 -1.57
C ILE A 38 -0.63 13.89 -0.64
N LEU A 39 -1.22 14.89 0.02
CA LEU A 39 -0.48 15.73 0.98
C LEU A 39 0.08 14.91 2.15
N SER A 40 -0.70 13.95 2.65
CA SER A 40 -0.27 13.07 3.75
C SER A 40 0.88 12.15 3.30
N LEU A 41 0.75 11.55 2.12
CA LEU A 41 1.80 10.69 1.53
C LEU A 41 3.07 11.47 1.22
N LYS A 42 2.97 12.70 0.72
CA LYS A 42 4.12 13.58 0.48
C LYS A 42 4.91 13.83 1.76
N LYS A 43 4.20 14.12 2.85
CA LYS A 43 4.83 14.32 4.16
C LYS A 43 5.57 13.07 4.63
N ILE A 44 5.00 11.89 4.42
CA ILE A 44 5.65 10.61 4.74
C ILE A 44 6.91 10.43 3.88
N ILE A 45 6.82 10.69 2.57
CA ILE A 45 7.95 10.59 1.63
C ILE A 45 9.11 11.49 2.09
N GLU A 46 8.82 12.75 2.45
CA GLU A 46 9.83 13.71 2.88
C GLU A 46 10.45 13.34 4.24
N ASN A 47 9.64 12.87 5.19
CA ASN A 47 10.10 12.53 6.53
C ASN A 47 10.95 11.25 6.57
N GLU A 48 10.54 10.22 5.82
CA GLU A 48 11.18 8.91 5.82
C GLU A 48 12.27 8.79 4.74
N GLY A 49 12.42 9.79 3.86
CA GLY A 49 13.39 9.77 2.77
C GLY A 49 13.07 8.68 1.74
N ILE A 50 11.82 8.63 1.27
CA ILE A 50 11.37 7.59 0.35
C ILE A 50 11.76 7.89 -1.10
N ASP A 51 12.62 7.05 -1.68
CA ASP A 51 13.04 7.15 -3.09
C ASP A 51 12.12 6.38 -4.05
N LEU A 52 11.36 5.40 -3.53
CA LEU A 52 10.54 4.49 -4.34
C LEU A 52 9.19 4.20 -3.68
N VAL A 53 8.13 4.31 -4.47
CA VAL A 53 6.75 3.99 -4.11
C VAL A 53 6.20 2.88 -4.99
N VAL A 54 5.54 1.90 -4.35
CA VAL A 54 4.77 0.84 -4.99
C VAL A 54 3.28 1.04 -4.68
N LEU A 55 2.44 1.17 -5.69
CA LEU A 55 0.99 1.25 -5.55
C LEU A 55 0.35 -0.12 -5.80
N GLY A 56 -0.43 -0.60 -4.85
CA GLY A 56 -1.33 -1.72 -5.02
C GLY A 56 -2.39 -1.42 -6.07
N VAL A 57 -2.49 -2.27 -7.09
CA VAL A 57 -3.52 -2.17 -8.13
C VAL A 57 -4.14 -3.54 -8.33
N PRO A 58 -5.47 -3.70 -8.17
CA PRO A 58 -6.12 -4.98 -8.43
C PRO A 58 -6.12 -5.26 -9.94
N TYR A 59 -5.46 -6.35 -10.35
CA TYR A 59 -5.51 -6.85 -11.72
C TYR A 59 -6.59 -7.92 -11.87
N TYR A 60 -7.58 -7.65 -12.73
CA TYR A 60 -8.59 -8.64 -13.07
C TYR A 60 -8.06 -9.67 -14.07
N LEU A 61 -8.38 -10.94 -13.82
CA LEU A 61 -8.07 -12.08 -14.69
C LEU A 61 -8.71 -11.97 -16.09
N ASP A 62 -9.73 -11.13 -16.27
CA ASP A 62 -10.46 -10.96 -17.53
C ASP A 62 -9.98 -9.76 -18.39
N GLY A 63 -8.96 -9.03 -17.91
CA GLY A 63 -8.40 -7.86 -18.60
C GLY A 63 -9.28 -6.61 -18.59
N LYS A 64 -10.44 -6.61 -17.91
CA LYS A 64 -11.28 -5.41 -17.76
C LYS A 64 -10.97 -4.69 -16.45
N GLU A 65 -10.60 -3.42 -16.55
CA GLU A 65 -10.44 -2.56 -15.38
C GLU A 65 -11.80 -2.27 -14.74
N SER A 66 -11.95 -2.53 -13.45
CA SER A 66 -13.13 -2.06 -12.73
C SER A 66 -13.07 -0.55 -12.49
N ILE A 67 -14.20 0.02 -12.10
CA ILE A 67 -14.30 1.42 -11.65
C ILE A 67 -13.30 1.69 -10.52
N ASN A 68 -13.03 0.71 -9.66
CA ASN A 68 -12.08 0.87 -8.56
C ASN A 68 -10.63 0.94 -9.09
N THR A 69 -10.25 0.02 -9.98
CA THR A 69 -8.93 0.04 -10.64
C THR A 69 -8.68 1.36 -11.36
N GLN A 70 -9.68 1.88 -12.09
CA GLN A 70 -9.56 3.17 -12.78
C GLN A 70 -9.34 4.33 -11.81
N LYS A 71 -10.02 4.32 -10.65
CA LYS A 71 -9.83 5.34 -9.60
C LYS A 71 -8.42 5.26 -9.02
N ILE A 72 -7.95 4.06 -8.66
CA ILE A 72 -6.60 3.83 -8.12
C ILE A 72 -5.54 4.31 -9.12
N LYS A 73 -5.67 3.94 -10.39
CA LYS A 73 -4.74 4.39 -11.44
C LYS A 73 -4.78 5.90 -11.67
N SER A 74 -5.96 6.51 -11.61
CA SER A 74 -6.11 7.97 -11.74
C SER A 74 -5.44 8.68 -10.57
N PHE A 75 -5.67 8.22 -9.34
CA PHE A 75 -5.00 8.69 -8.14
C PHE A 75 -3.47 8.53 -8.27
N GLY A 76 -2.99 7.35 -8.67
CA GLY A 76 -1.57 7.04 -8.85
C GLY A 76 -0.89 8.00 -9.83
N LYS A 77 -1.53 8.34 -10.95
CA LYS A 77 -1.00 9.33 -11.92
C LYS A 77 -0.86 10.73 -11.32
N VAL A 78 -1.88 11.21 -10.59
CA VAL A 78 -1.84 12.53 -9.95
C VAL A 78 -0.80 12.56 -8.84
N PHE A 79 -0.69 11.46 -8.10
CA PHE A 79 0.28 11.33 -7.02
C PHE A 79 1.71 11.29 -7.55
N GLN A 80 2.00 10.48 -8.59
CA GLN A 80 3.29 10.45 -9.27
C GLN A 80 3.69 11.84 -9.78
N ALA A 81 2.75 12.57 -10.41
CA ALA A 81 3.01 13.94 -10.87
C ALA A 81 3.31 14.92 -9.73
N SER A 82 2.85 14.63 -8.50
CA SER A 82 3.09 15.46 -7.31
C SER A 82 4.44 15.18 -6.63
N CYS A 83 5.11 14.09 -7.02
CA CYS A 83 6.37 13.57 -6.48
C CYS A 83 7.32 13.10 -7.61
N PRO A 84 7.77 14.00 -8.50
CA PRO A 84 8.51 13.61 -9.71
C PRO A 84 9.89 13.00 -9.45
N GLU A 85 10.49 13.26 -8.29
CA GLU A 85 11.79 12.73 -7.88
C GLU A 85 11.71 11.27 -7.38
N VAL A 86 10.50 10.75 -7.13
CA VAL A 86 10.27 9.43 -6.55
C VAL A 86 9.92 8.44 -7.64
N LEU A 87 10.57 7.27 -7.64
CA LEU A 87 10.25 6.19 -8.56
C LEU A 87 8.90 5.58 -8.21
N PHE A 88 8.08 5.31 -9.23
CA PHE A 88 6.72 4.82 -9.05
C PHE A 88 6.51 3.50 -9.80
N PHE A 89 6.02 2.50 -9.09
CA PHE A 89 5.68 1.18 -9.62
C PHE A 89 4.26 0.78 -9.22
N GLU A 90 3.63 -0.05 -10.05
CA GLU A 90 2.36 -0.71 -9.73
C GLU A 90 2.64 -2.19 -9.41
N GLN A 91 1.90 -2.75 -8.46
CA GLN A 91 2.00 -4.16 -8.07
C GLN A 91 0.60 -4.74 -7.89
N ASP A 92 0.39 -6.01 -8.26
CA ASP A 92 -0.91 -6.67 -8.11
C ASP A 92 -1.30 -6.79 -6.63
N GLU A 93 -2.54 -6.40 -6.33
CA GLU A 93 -3.11 -6.39 -4.97
C GLU A 93 -4.17 -7.50 -4.77
N THR A 94 -4.55 -8.24 -5.81
CA THR A 94 -5.82 -9.00 -5.85
C THR A 94 -6.02 -10.00 -4.69
N LEU A 95 -4.97 -10.58 -4.14
CA LEU A 95 -5.05 -11.59 -3.07
C LEU A 95 -4.52 -11.11 -1.70
N THR A 96 -4.05 -9.87 -1.61
CA THR A 96 -3.32 -9.37 -0.43
C THR A 96 -4.21 -9.25 0.79
N THR A 97 -5.48 -8.82 0.63
CA THR A 97 -6.44 -8.72 1.74
C THR A 97 -6.74 -10.10 2.35
N LYS A 98 -6.94 -11.11 1.50
CA LYS A 98 -7.20 -12.49 1.96
C LYS A 98 -5.97 -13.04 2.69
N GLU A 99 -4.79 -12.81 2.12
CA GLU A 99 -3.54 -13.20 2.75
C GLU A 99 -3.32 -12.47 4.09
N ALA A 100 -3.64 -11.17 4.17
CA ALA A 100 -3.57 -10.40 5.40
C ALA A 100 -4.47 -11.02 6.49
N GLU A 101 -5.72 -11.36 6.16
CA GLU A 101 -6.60 -12.05 7.11
C GLU A 101 -6.02 -13.40 7.57
N ASP A 102 -5.51 -14.20 6.65
CA ASP A 102 -4.95 -15.51 6.95
C ASP A 102 -3.68 -15.38 7.82
N ARG A 103 -2.81 -14.40 7.57
CA ARG A 103 -1.66 -14.08 8.43
C ARG A 103 -2.10 -13.68 9.84
N MET A 104 -3.14 -12.86 9.97
CA MET A 104 -3.67 -12.46 11.29
C MET A 104 -4.27 -13.64 12.06
N LYS A 105 -5.07 -14.49 11.39
CA LYS A 105 -5.68 -15.69 12.00
C LYS A 105 -4.63 -16.68 12.49
N ASN A 106 -3.45 -16.71 11.87
CA ASN A 106 -2.35 -17.62 12.22
C ASN A 106 -1.26 -16.98 13.10
N SER A 107 -1.45 -15.75 13.57
CA SER A 107 -0.43 -15.02 14.33
C SER A 107 -0.89 -14.71 15.77
N PRO A 108 -0.06 -15.01 16.78
CA PRO A 108 -0.34 -14.65 18.17
C PRO A 108 -0.38 -13.13 18.39
N GLN A 109 0.30 -12.35 17.55
CA GLN A 109 0.31 -10.87 17.63
C GLN A 109 -1.10 -10.28 17.46
N TYR A 110 -1.98 -10.98 16.74
CA TYR A 110 -3.36 -10.55 16.46
C TYR A 110 -4.38 -11.37 17.25
N ASN A 111 -3.94 -12.11 18.28
CA ASN A 111 -4.79 -13.03 19.04
C ASN A 111 -5.53 -14.03 18.15
N PHE A 112 -4.92 -14.45 17.04
CA PHE A 112 -5.51 -15.38 16.06
C PHE A 112 -6.86 -14.89 15.48
N LYS A 113 -7.04 -13.57 15.38
CA LYS A 113 -8.26 -12.93 14.87
C LYS A 113 -7.93 -11.83 13.88
N VAL A 114 -8.87 -11.57 12.97
CA VAL A 114 -8.76 -10.46 12.03
C VAL A 114 -9.00 -9.15 12.78
N ASP A 115 -8.01 -8.26 12.72
CA ASP A 115 -8.12 -6.89 13.18
C ASP A 115 -8.37 -5.97 11.98
N PRO A 116 -9.61 -5.51 11.75
CA PRO A 116 -9.93 -4.67 10.59
C PRO A 116 -9.22 -3.32 10.64
N THR A 117 -8.67 -2.90 11.78
CA THR A 117 -7.95 -1.62 11.88
C THR A 117 -6.52 -1.68 11.36
N LYS A 118 -6.01 -2.90 11.14
CA LYS A 118 -4.64 -3.19 10.71
C LYS A 118 -4.56 -3.87 9.35
N ILE A 119 -5.71 -4.22 8.76
CA ILE A 119 -5.76 -5.01 7.53
C ILE A 119 -5.13 -4.25 6.37
N ASP A 120 -5.42 -2.96 6.20
CA ASP A 120 -4.91 -2.16 5.08
C ASP A 120 -3.38 -2.00 5.14
N CYS A 121 -2.81 -1.75 6.32
CA CYS A 121 -1.34 -1.68 6.46
C CYS A 121 -0.67 -3.04 6.26
N LEU A 122 -1.33 -4.14 6.65
CA LEU A 122 -0.80 -5.48 6.43
C LEU A 122 -0.86 -5.86 4.94
N SER A 123 -1.94 -5.50 4.24
CA SER A 123 -2.05 -5.61 2.79
C SER A 123 -0.93 -4.82 2.11
N ALA A 124 -0.69 -3.56 2.50
CA ALA A 124 0.43 -2.77 1.98
C ALA A 124 1.78 -3.47 2.19
N MET A 125 2.02 -4.06 3.36
CA MET A 125 3.24 -4.82 3.63
C MET A 125 3.39 -6.03 2.71
N ILE A 126 2.31 -6.78 2.45
CA ILE A 126 2.32 -7.91 1.52
C ILE A 126 2.63 -7.45 0.09
N ILE A 127 2.04 -6.36 -0.37
CA ILE A 127 2.34 -5.75 -1.68
C ILE A 127 3.85 -5.45 -1.80
N LEU A 128 4.45 -4.90 -0.74
CA LEU A 128 5.88 -4.57 -0.74
C LEU A 128 6.75 -5.83 -0.76
N GLU A 129 6.38 -6.83 0.03
CA GLU A 129 7.08 -8.12 0.04
C GLU A 129 7.04 -8.78 -1.34
N ASP A 130 5.89 -8.78 -2.01
CA ASP A 130 5.72 -9.34 -3.35
C ASP A 130 6.52 -8.57 -4.40
N PHE A 131 6.56 -7.24 -4.32
CA PHE A 131 7.36 -6.41 -5.21
C PHE A 131 8.87 -6.66 -5.03
N ILE A 132 9.37 -6.83 -3.80
CA ILE A 132 10.79 -7.08 -3.53
C ILE A 132 11.23 -8.47 -3.99
N ARG A 133 10.31 -9.45 -3.97
CA ARG A 133 10.60 -10.84 -4.34
C ARG A 133 10.67 -11.07 -5.85
N ASN A 134 10.06 -10.20 -6.65
CA ASN A 134 9.97 -10.29 -8.11
C ASN A 134 10.96 -9.37 -8.81
#